data_AF-A0A7L9BQZ6-F1
#
_entry.id   AF-A0A7L9BQZ6-F1
#
_cell.length_a   1.000
_cell.length_b   1.000
_cell.length_c   1.000
_cell.angle_alpha   90.00
_cell.angle_beta   90.00
_cell.angle_gamma   90.00
#
_symmetry.space_group_name_H-M   'P 1'
#
loop_
_entity.id
_entity.type
_entity.pdbx_description
1 polymer ?
#
loop_
_entity_poly.entity_id
_entity_poly.type
_entity_poly.pdbx_seq_one_letter_code
_entity_poly.pdbx_strand_id
1 'polypeptide(L)'
;MSSGSVRMVLLIIGVTVGAWCVVAAGWSVEPPGEEPAGETPALGGPRVVESASDRSLIRRDFSGRVRRTEVPPEEAAIDLLNLDTATRSRVMGIVEARRSILDRVVSEHSDRLLAFQAAGQRDRSRLLDEFRGLLKELEARGPLRDEVASALPDDQARRYHALIEGYWDVVLEDMVHGAKQRNETITRSAARARELGSILANELRRSLERLIAARARLLEEALGSLGLDPEREGKVRRMIAEFAERYGGQATAAQRRDLALRVFRELSREEQARALRWVLERSPVNPPGGDGDSMSGPVGPGPMMSKPD
;
A
#
# COMPACT_ATOMS: atom_id res chain seq x y z
N MET A 1 13.33 31.62 11.47
CA MET A 1 12.80 30.43 10.77
C MET A 1 11.40 30.16 11.28
N SER A 2 10.37 30.21 10.42
CA SER A 2 8.99 29.99 10.86
C SER A 2 8.75 28.50 11.20
N SER A 3 7.79 28.22 12.07
CA SER A 3 7.39 26.86 12.50
C SER A 3 7.07 25.91 11.32
N GLY A 4 6.71 26.47 10.16
CA GLY A 4 6.42 25.71 8.92
C GLY A 4 7.65 25.07 8.29
N SER A 5 8.75 25.81 8.12
CA SER A 5 9.96 25.29 7.45
C SER A 5 10.63 24.16 8.26
N VAL A 6 10.54 24.21 9.59
CA VAL A 6 11.10 23.18 10.48
C VAL A 6 10.27 21.88 10.46
N ARG A 7 8.94 21.97 10.30
CA ARG A 7 8.05 20.79 10.19
C ARG A 7 8.32 19.94 8.96
N MET A 8 8.86 20.53 7.90
CA MET A 8 9.05 19.83 6.63
C MET A 8 10.45 19.21 6.45
N VAL A 9 11.52 19.84 6.92
CA VAL A 9 12.84 19.16 7.03
C VAL A 9 12.69 17.89 7.91
N LEU A 10 11.85 18.00 8.94
CA LEU A 10 11.38 16.91 9.79
C LEU A 10 10.54 15.87 9.07
N LEU A 11 9.78 16.27 8.05
CA LEU A 11 8.97 15.37 7.25
C LEU A 11 9.90 14.57 6.33
N ILE A 12 10.82 15.19 5.59
CA ILE A 12 11.75 14.46 4.70
C ILE A 12 12.65 13.49 5.47
N ILE A 13 13.21 13.90 6.61
CA ILE A 13 14.09 13.04 7.43
C ILE A 13 13.27 12.09 8.32
N GLY A 14 12.04 12.44 8.65
CA GLY A 14 11.09 11.56 9.34
C GLY A 14 10.48 10.47 8.48
N VAL A 15 10.30 10.78 7.20
CA VAL A 15 9.65 9.95 6.20
C VAL A 15 10.63 8.88 5.70
N THR A 16 11.93 9.17 5.59
CA THR A 16 12.94 8.18 5.13
C THR A 16 13.27 7.12 6.19
N VAL A 17 13.20 7.45 7.48
CA VAL A 17 13.61 6.56 8.56
C VAL A 17 12.63 5.41 8.79
N GLY A 18 11.32 5.68 8.80
CA GLY A 18 10.32 4.63 9.06
C GLY A 18 10.27 3.55 7.97
N ALA A 19 10.81 3.84 6.80
CA ALA A 19 10.85 2.94 5.65
C ALA A 19 12.00 1.92 5.69
N TRP A 20 13.08 2.21 6.43
CA TRP A 20 14.28 1.35 6.45
C TRP A 20 14.19 0.17 7.43
N CYS A 21 13.31 0.21 8.42
CA CYS A 21 13.21 -0.85 9.43
C CYS A 21 12.48 -2.11 8.97
N VAL A 22 11.82 -2.08 7.82
CA VAL A 22 11.24 -3.28 7.20
C VAL A 22 12.27 -3.99 6.29
N VAL A 23 13.30 -3.28 5.82
CA VAL A 23 14.28 -3.83 4.86
C VAL A 23 15.45 -4.55 5.56
N ALA A 24 15.71 -4.29 6.85
CA ALA A 24 16.77 -4.97 7.60
C ALA A 24 16.46 -6.46 7.92
N ALA A 25 15.26 -6.95 7.63
CA ALA A 25 14.88 -8.36 7.76
C ALA A 25 15.01 -9.11 6.42
N GLY A 26 16.20 -9.12 5.81
CA GLY A 26 16.63 -10.21 4.92
C GLY A 26 16.01 -10.32 3.53
N TRP A 27 15.72 -9.20 2.84
CA TRP A 27 15.28 -9.26 1.43
C TRP A 27 16.46 -8.84 0.55
N SER A 28 17.35 -9.78 0.26
CA SER A 28 18.33 -9.62 -0.81
C SER A 28 17.57 -9.68 -2.13
N VAL A 29 17.42 -8.53 -2.79
CA VAL A 29 17.02 -8.48 -4.19
C VAL A 29 18.22 -8.96 -5.00
N GLU A 30 18.17 -10.23 -5.40
CA GLU A 30 19.17 -10.81 -6.30
C GLU A 30 19.11 -10.04 -7.63
N PRO A 31 20.25 -9.51 -8.12
CA PRO A 31 20.26 -8.81 -9.40
C PRO A 31 19.82 -9.78 -10.52
N PRO A 32 19.02 -9.33 -11.50
CA PRO A 32 18.59 -10.17 -12.61
C PRO A 32 19.83 -10.69 -13.34
N GLY A 33 20.04 -12.00 -13.30
CA GLY A 33 21.11 -12.66 -14.01
C GLY A 33 20.95 -12.47 -15.51
N GLU A 34 22.02 -12.03 -16.18
CA GLU A 34 22.12 -12.01 -17.64
C GLU A 34 21.96 -13.43 -18.18
N GLU A 35 20.89 -13.66 -18.94
CA GLU A 35 20.69 -14.89 -19.71
C GLU A 35 21.71 -14.97 -20.85
N PRO A 36 22.47 -16.07 -20.98
CA PRO A 36 23.36 -16.26 -22.10
C PRO A 36 22.56 -16.57 -23.38
N ALA A 37 22.77 -15.74 -24.40
CA ALA A 37 22.30 -15.99 -25.77
C ALA A 37 23.05 -17.18 -26.38
N GLY A 38 22.32 -18.27 -26.67
CA GLY A 38 22.87 -19.46 -27.31
C GLY A 38 21.77 -20.38 -27.83
N GLU A 39 21.18 -20.01 -28.97
CA GLU A 39 20.21 -20.83 -29.68
C GLU A 39 20.87 -22.06 -30.31
N THR A 40 20.40 -23.25 -29.93
CA THR A 40 20.35 -24.41 -30.82
C THR A 40 18.93 -24.97 -30.82
N PRO A 41 18.25 -25.10 -31.97
CA PRO A 41 16.88 -25.59 -32.03
C PRO A 41 16.90 -27.12 -31.96
N ALA A 42 16.92 -27.66 -30.75
CA ALA A 42 16.87 -29.10 -30.52
C ALA A 42 15.58 -29.48 -29.75
N LEU A 43 14.74 -30.27 -30.44
CA LEU A 43 13.56 -30.99 -29.94
C LEU A 43 12.28 -30.16 -29.77
N GLY A 44 11.55 -30.01 -30.87
CA GLY A 44 10.16 -29.56 -30.86
C GLY A 44 9.27 -30.58 -30.14
N GLY A 45 9.05 -30.36 -28.85
CA GLY A 45 8.07 -31.08 -28.06
C GLY A 45 6.63 -30.83 -28.54
N PRO A 46 5.66 -31.65 -28.10
CA PRO A 46 4.25 -31.45 -28.45
C PRO A 46 3.82 -30.04 -28.08
N ARG A 47 3.26 -29.31 -29.07
CA ARG A 47 2.69 -27.98 -28.85
C ARG A 47 1.58 -28.11 -27.82
N VAL A 48 1.83 -27.62 -26.60
CA VAL A 48 0.79 -27.43 -25.60
C VAL A 48 -0.11 -26.34 -26.16
N VAL A 49 -1.22 -26.74 -26.77
CA VAL A 49 -2.32 -25.82 -27.05
C VAL A 49 -2.77 -25.32 -25.69
N GLU A 50 -2.60 -24.03 -25.44
CA GLU A 50 -3.06 -23.35 -24.22
C GLU A 50 -4.48 -23.81 -23.90
N SER A 51 -4.58 -24.71 -22.92
CA SER A 51 -5.86 -25.32 -22.56
C SER A 51 -6.70 -24.28 -21.85
N ALA A 52 -8.03 -24.44 -21.84
CA ALA A 52 -8.95 -23.52 -21.18
C ALA A 52 -8.61 -23.21 -19.69
N SER A 53 -7.71 -23.98 -19.07
CA SER A 53 -7.06 -23.69 -17.79
C SER A 53 -6.31 -22.35 -17.75
N ASP A 54 -5.78 -21.86 -18.87
CA ASP A 54 -4.98 -20.63 -18.92
C ASP A 54 -5.82 -19.36 -18.76
N ARG A 55 -7.15 -19.50 -18.72
CA ARG A 55 -8.10 -18.40 -18.51
C ARG A 55 -8.81 -18.44 -17.15
N SER A 56 -8.27 -19.20 -16.19
CA SER A 56 -8.80 -19.29 -14.82
C SER A 56 -7.90 -18.57 -13.82
N LEU A 57 -8.51 -17.98 -12.78
CA LEU A 57 -7.80 -17.49 -11.60
C LEU A 57 -7.19 -18.62 -10.75
N ILE A 58 -7.75 -19.82 -10.88
CA ILE A 58 -7.38 -20.97 -10.08
C ILE A 58 -6.13 -21.61 -10.69
N ARG A 59 -5.01 -21.47 -10.00
CA ARG A 59 -3.78 -22.22 -10.28
C ARG A 59 -3.56 -23.20 -9.14
N ARG A 60 -3.09 -24.41 -9.44
CA ARG A 60 -2.69 -25.39 -8.42
C ARG A 60 -1.18 -25.57 -8.45
N ASP A 61 -0.58 -25.74 -7.28
CA ASP A 61 0.83 -26.11 -7.17
C ASP A 61 1.05 -27.62 -7.38
N PHE A 62 2.30 -28.07 -7.34
CA PHE A 62 2.66 -29.49 -7.49
C PHE A 62 2.09 -30.39 -6.38
N SER A 63 1.64 -29.81 -5.26
CA SER A 63 0.97 -30.54 -4.17
C SER A 63 -0.55 -30.62 -4.37
N GLY A 64 -1.06 -30.07 -5.48
CA GLY A 64 -2.49 -30.01 -5.78
C GLY A 64 -3.25 -28.92 -5.01
N ARG A 65 -2.55 -28.09 -4.23
CA ARG A 65 -3.14 -27.01 -3.43
C ARG A 65 -3.36 -25.77 -4.28
N VAL A 66 -4.39 -25.00 -3.95
CA VAL A 66 -4.71 -23.77 -4.67
C VAL A 66 -3.63 -22.72 -4.38
N ARG A 67 -2.96 -22.24 -5.43
CA ARG A 67 -2.04 -21.11 -5.36
C ARG A 67 -2.87 -19.84 -5.24
N ARG A 68 -2.73 -19.15 -4.12
CA ARG A 68 -3.38 -17.85 -3.86
C ARG A 68 -2.84 -16.80 -4.84
N THR A 69 -3.70 -15.87 -5.23
CA THR A 69 -3.30 -14.73 -6.04
C THR A 69 -2.44 -13.77 -5.20
N GLU A 70 -1.45 -13.15 -5.83
CA GLU A 70 -0.58 -12.14 -5.18
C GLU A 70 -1.29 -10.78 -5.03
N VAL A 71 -2.28 -10.55 -5.89
CA VAL A 71 -3.17 -9.38 -5.89
C VAL A 71 -4.60 -9.80 -5.54
N PRO A 72 -5.49 -8.87 -5.16
CA PRO A 72 -6.90 -9.20 -4.96
C PRO A 72 -7.51 -9.93 -6.17
N PRO A 73 -8.38 -10.94 -5.97
CA PRO A 73 -8.96 -11.70 -7.08
C PRO A 73 -9.74 -10.82 -8.06
N GLU A 74 -10.29 -9.69 -7.59
CA GLU A 74 -10.88 -8.64 -8.41
C GLU A 74 -9.86 -8.04 -9.40
N GLU A 75 -8.65 -7.71 -8.95
CA GLU A 75 -7.59 -7.18 -9.82
C GLU A 75 -7.10 -8.25 -10.80
N ALA A 76 -6.84 -9.46 -10.31
CA ALA A 76 -6.37 -10.57 -11.14
C ALA A 76 -7.39 -10.97 -12.23
N ALA A 77 -8.69 -10.85 -11.95
CA ALA A 77 -9.73 -11.18 -12.91
C ALA A 77 -9.74 -10.24 -14.11
N ILE A 78 -9.39 -8.96 -13.92
CA ILE A 78 -9.35 -7.95 -15.00
C ILE A 78 -8.35 -8.36 -16.10
N ASP A 79 -7.21 -8.94 -15.72
CA ASP A 79 -6.19 -9.37 -16.68
C ASP A 79 -6.63 -10.57 -17.53
N LEU A 80 -7.63 -11.33 -17.08
CA LEU A 80 -8.20 -12.46 -17.81
C LEU A 80 -9.36 -12.07 -18.74
N LEU A 81 -9.80 -10.81 -18.70
CA LEU A 81 -10.83 -10.26 -19.56
C LEU A 81 -10.24 -9.72 -20.87
N ASN A 82 -10.99 -9.90 -21.95
CA ASN A 82 -10.63 -9.36 -23.26
C ASN A 82 -11.17 -7.93 -23.40
N LEU A 83 -10.53 -6.98 -22.71
CA LEU A 83 -10.96 -5.58 -22.71
C LEU A 83 -10.27 -4.77 -23.81
N ASP A 84 -11.02 -3.92 -24.50
CA ASP A 84 -10.45 -2.88 -25.36
C ASP A 84 -9.68 -1.84 -24.53
N THR A 85 -8.83 -1.06 -25.19
CA THR A 85 -7.95 -0.08 -24.53
C THR A 85 -8.73 0.96 -23.70
N ALA A 86 -9.87 1.43 -24.20
CA ALA A 86 -10.65 2.46 -23.51
C ALA A 86 -11.33 1.87 -22.26
N THR A 87 -11.94 0.69 -22.37
CA THR A 87 -12.56 -0.01 -21.24
C THR A 87 -11.52 -0.40 -20.19
N ARG A 88 -10.37 -0.94 -20.61
CA ARG A 88 -9.25 -1.24 -19.70
C ARG A 88 -8.79 0.01 -18.96
N SER A 89 -8.64 1.14 -19.64
CA SER A 89 -8.24 2.40 -19.00
C SER A 89 -9.25 2.87 -17.95
N ARG A 90 -10.56 2.76 -18.21
CA ARG A 90 -11.59 3.13 -17.22
C ARG A 90 -11.53 2.25 -15.97
N VAL A 91 -11.44 0.93 -16.17
CA VAL A 91 -11.33 -0.05 -15.07
C VAL A 91 -10.07 0.17 -14.25
N MET A 92 -8.92 0.38 -14.90
CA MET A 92 -7.66 0.67 -14.20
C MET A 92 -7.71 1.98 -13.43
N GLY A 93 -8.44 3.00 -13.92
CA GLY A 93 -8.69 4.23 -13.19
C GLY A 93 -9.44 4.00 -11.86
N ILE A 94 -10.40 3.06 -11.83
CA ILE A 94 -11.12 2.68 -10.60
C ILE A 94 -10.17 2.03 -9.59
N VAL A 95 -9.37 1.05 -10.06
CA VAL A 95 -8.39 0.34 -9.21
C VAL A 95 -7.37 1.32 -8.63
N GLU A 96 -6.81 2.19 -9.47
CA GLU A 96 -5.81 3.17 -9.05
C GLU A 96 -6.40 4.21 -8.09
N ALA A 97 -7.62 4.70 -8.33
CA ALA A 97 -8.30 5.60 -7.40
C ALA A 97 -8.45 4.97 -6.01
N ARG A 98 -8.88 3.71 -5.93
CA ARG A 98 -9.00 3.00 -4.64
C ARG A 98 -7.65 2.73 -3.99
N ARG A 99 -6.63 2.37 -4.77
CA ARG A 99 -5.26 2.19 -4.30
C ARG A 99 -4.71 3.48 -3.70
N SER A 100 -4.98 4.63 -4.33
CA SER A 100 -4.54 5.94 -3.84
C SER A 100 -5.16 6.29 -2.47
N ILE A 101 -6.41 5.89 -2.21
CA ILE A 101 -7.05 6.05 -0.90
C ILE A 101 -6.32 5.23 0.14
N LEU A 102 -6.03 3.95 -0.18
CA LEU A 102 -5.32 3.07 0.74
C LEU A 102 -3.88 3.56 1.01
N ASP A 103 -3.15 3.94 -0.04
CA ASP A 103 -1.77 4.44 0.08
C ASP A 103 -1.71 5.72 0.92
N ARG A 104 -2.70 6.62 0.78
CA ARG A 104 -2.86 7.79 1.64
C ARG A 104 -3.11 7.39 3.10
N VAL A 105 -4.07 6.50 3.37
CA VAL A 105 -4.37 6.00 4.72
C VAL A 105 -3.13 5.35 5.35
N VAL A 106 -2.42 4.51 4.61
CA VAL A 106 -1.19 3.84 5.07
C VAL A 106 -0.09 4.85 5.37
N SER A 107 0.10 5.86 4.52
CA SER A 107 1.12 6.89 4.72
C SER A 107 0.81 7.80 5.91
N GLU A 108 -0.45 8.19 6.10
CA GLU A 108 -0.89 9.07 7.19
C GLU A 108 -0.93 8.35 8.56
N HIS A 109 -1.09 7.03 8.54
CA HIS A 109 -1.28 6.21 9.74
C HIS A 109 -0.27 5.08 9.88
N SER A 110 0.92 5.21 9.29
CA SER A 110 1.98 4.20 9.34
C SER A 110 2.33 3.76 10.77
N ASP A 111 2.37 4.71 11.71
CA ASP A 111 2.70 4.44 13.12
C ASP A 111 1.66 3.52 13.77
N ARG A 112 0.38 3.67 13.41
CA ARG A 112 -0.71 2.80 13.90
C ARG A 112 -0.64 1.40 13.30
N LEU A 113 -0.25 1.28 12.03
CA LEU A 113 -0.04 -0.01 11.38
C LEU A 113 1.13 -0.78 12.02
N LEU A 114 2.20 -0.07 12.39
CA LEU A 114 3.32 -0.67 13.15
C LEU A 114 2.88 -1.09 14.56
N ALA A 115 2.11 -0.24 15.24
CA ALA A 115 1.52 -0.60 16.54
C ALA A 115 0.60 -1.82 16.43
N PHE A 116 -0.17 -1.94 15.34
CA PHE A 116 -1.01 -3.09 15.04
C PHE A 116 -0.22 -4.38 14.88
N GLN A 117 0.93 -4.33 14.19
CA GLN A 117 1.81 -5.49 14.05
C GLN A 117 2.45 -5.91 15.37
N ALA A 118 2.84 -4.95 16.21
CA ALA A 118 3.43 -5.20 17.53
C ALA A 118 2.39 -5.61 18.59
N ALA A 119 1.10 -5.35 18.36
CA ALA A 119 0.04 -5.61 19.32
C ALA A 119 -0.22 -7.10 19.55
N GLY A 120 -0.39 -7.46 20.81
CA GLY A 120 -0.90 -8.77 21.22
C GLY A 120 -2.36 -8.99 20.82
N GLN A 121 -2.84 -10.23 20.96
CA GLN A 121 -4.17 -10.64 20.49
C GLN A 121 -5.33 -9.82 21.11
N ARG A 122 -5.17 -9.33 22.36
CA ARG A 122 -6.21 -8.54 23.06
C ARG A 122 -6.41 -7.13 22.47
N ASP A 123 -5.33 -6.46 22.09
CA ASP A 123 -5.39 -5.09 21.54
C ASP A 123 -5.70 -5.08 20.04
N ARG A 124 -5.52 -6.24 19.38
CA ARG A 124 -5.68 -6.39 17.93
C ARG A 124 -7.09 -6.08 17.45
N SER A 125 -8.14 -6.46 18.19
CA SER A 125 -9.52 -6.17 17.80
C SER A 125 -9.82 -4.67 17.79
N ARG A 126 -9.42 -3.96 18.86
CA ARG A 126 -9.57 -2.50 18.96
C ARG A 126 -8.88 -1.78 17.80
N LEU A 127 -7.62 -2.16 17.53
CA LEU A 127 -6.85 -1.56 16.44
C LEU A 127 -7.40 -1.89 15.05
N LEU A 128 -7.99 -3.08 14.85
CA LEU A 128 -8.72 -3.41 13.62
C LEU A 128 -9.94 -2.50 13.43
N ASP A 129 -10.71 -2.25 14.48
CA ASP A 129 -11.90 -1.40 14.40
C ASP A 129 -11.52 0.07 14.16
N GLU A 130 -10.45 0.55 14.80
CA GLU A 130 -9.86 1.87 14.50
C GLU A 130 -9.40 1.95 13.04
N PHE A 131 -8.71 0.93 12.54
CA PHE A 131 -8.24 0.88 11.15
C PHE A 131 -9.39 0.84 10.15
N ARG A 132 -10.46 0.07 10.43
CA ARG A 132 -11.69 0.10 9.63
C ARG A 132 -12.29 1.50 9.58
N GLY A 133 -12.26 2.23 10.69
CA GLY A 133 -12.69 3.62 10.75
C GLY A 133 -11.93 4.56 9.79
N LEU A 134 -10.68 4.24 9.47
CA LEU A 134 -9.87 4.99 8.49
C LEU A 134 -10.22 4.64 7.04
N LEU A 135 -10.82 3.47 6.80
CA LEU A 135 -11.22 3.00 5.48
C LEU A 135 -12.66 3.40 5.08
N LYS A 136 -13.31 4.32 5.83
CA LYS A 136 -14.68 4.77 5.54
C LYS A 136 -14.85 5.32 4.12
N GLU A 137 -13.86 6.02 3.60
CA GLU A 137 -13.88 6.52 2.21
C GLU A 137 -13.94 5.36 1.21
N LEU A 138 -13.20 4.28 1.48
CA LEU A 138 -13.19 3.08 0.65
C LEU A 138 -14.49 2.26 0.79
N GLU A 139 -15.06 2.23 2.00
CA GLU A 139 -16.35 1.59 2.29
C GLU A 139 -17.51 2.30 1.59
N ALA A 140 -17.51 3.65 1.57
CA ALA A 140 -18.54 4.45 0.92
C ALA A 140 -18.63 4.21 -0.60
N ARG A 141 -17.54 3.76 -1.22
CA ARG A 141 -17.50 3.38 -2.65
C ARG A 141 -18.08 1.98 -2.91
N GLY A 142 -18.38 1.21 -1.86
CA GLY A 142 -18.82 -0.17 -1.99
C GLY A 142 -17.71 -1.15 -2.40
N PRO A 143 -18.06 -2.41 -2.72
CA PRO A 143 -17.12 -3.44 -3.12
C PRO A 143 -16.44 -3.12 -4.46
N LEU A 144 -15.11 -3.32 -4.55
CA LEU A 144 -14.36 -3.16 -5.81
C LEU A 144 -14.97 -3.97 -6.96
N ARG A 145 -15.47 -5.17 -6.65
CA ARG A 145 -16.15 -6.03 -7.63
C ARG A 145 -17.31 -5.32 -8.33
N ASP A 146 -18.18 -4.68 -7.56
CA ASP A 146 -19.40 -4.10 -8.11
C ASP A 146 -19.09 -2.80 -8.86
N GLU A 147 -18.12 -2.03 -8.36
CA GLU A 147 -17.61 -0.82 -9.02
C GLU A 147 -16.97 -1.14 -10.39
N VAL A 148 -16.12 -2.17 -10.45
CA VAL A 148 -15.51 -2.63 -11.71
C VAL A 148 -16.56 -3.19 -12.67
N ALA A 149 -17.48 -4.04 -12.18
CA ALA A 149 -18.53 -4.62 -13.02
C ALA A 149 -19.40 -3.55 -13.69
N SER A 150 -19.67 -2.44 -13.00
CA SER A 150 -20.43 -1.30 -13.55
C SER A 150 -19.76 -0.58 -14.72
N ALA A 151 -18.44 -0.73 -14.86
CA ALA A 151 -17.65 -0.12 -15.93
C ALA A 151 -17.41 -1.06 -17.13
N LEU A 152 -17.83 -2.33 -17.01
CA LEU A 152 -17.64 -3.38 -18.01
C LEU A 152 -18.90 -3.56 -18.88
N PRO A 153 -18.75 -3.98 -20.15
CA PRO A 153 -19.86 -4.53 -20.93
C PRO A 153 -20.51 -5.73 -20.23
N ASP A 154 -21.83 -5.92 -20.38
CA ASP A 154 -22.61 -6.92 -19.65
C ASP A 154 -22.06 -8.36 -19.75
N ASP A 155 -21.55 -8.76 -20.91
CA ASP A 155 -20.94 -10.07 -21.12
C ASP A 155 -19.63 -10.22 -20.32
N GLN A 156 -18.80 -9.19 -20.31
CA GLN A 156 -17.56 -9.15 -19.54
C GLN A 156 -17.83 -9.04 -18.04
N ALA A 157 -18.85 -8.29 -17.62
CA ALA A 157 -19.27 -8.19 -16.23
C ALA A 157 -19.74 -9.55 -15.68
N ARG A 158 -20.58 -10.28 -16.44
CA ARG A 158 -20.97 -11.65 -16.07
C ARG A 158 -19.76 -12.58 -15.95
N ARG A 159 -18.84 -12.52 -16.91
CA ARG A 159 -17.61 -13.32 -16.88
C ARG A 159 -16.71 -12.96 -15.69
N TYR A 160 -16.57 -11.67 -15.40
CA TYR A 160 -15.81 -11.15 -14.27
C TYR A 160 -16.35 -11.68 -12.93
N HIS A 161 -17.67 -11.62 -12.73
CA HIS A 161 -18.32 -12.21 -11.56
C HIS A 161 -18.06 -13.72 -11.46
N ALA A 162 -18.23 -14.47 -12.55
CA ALA A 162 -18.02 -15.91 -12.57
C ALA A 162 -16.57 -16.30 -12.23
N LEU A 163 -15.57 -15.54 -12.71
CA LEU A 163 -14.16 -15.77 -12.37
C LEU A 163 -13.92 -15.61 -10.86
N ILE A 164 -14.45 -14.54 -10.27
CA ILE A 164 -14.27 -14.23 -8.84
C ILE A 164 -15.01 -15.26 -7.97
N GLU A 165 -16.24 -15.61 -8.32
CA GLU A 165 -17.03 -16.62 -7.59
C GLU A 165 -16.36 -17.99 -7.64
N GLY A 166 -15.90 -18.42 -8.83
CA GLY A 166 -15.16 -19.67 -8.99
C GLY A 166 -13.87 -19.71 -8.17
N TYR A 167 -13.13 -18.59 -8.11
CA TYR A 167 -11.96 -18.46 -7.24
C TYR A 167 -12.32 -18.66 -5.76
N TRP A 168 -13.34 -17.93 -5.27
CA TRP A 168 -13.77 -18.03 -3.89
C TRP A 168 -14.26 -19.43 -3.53
N ASP A 169 -15.01 -20.08 -4.42
CA ASP A 169 -15.51 -21.42 -4.17
C ASP A 169 -14.38 -22.42 -3.92
N VAL A 170 -13.39 -22.41 -4.81
CA VAL A 170 -12.25 -23.34 -4.76
C VAL A 170 -11.29 -23.03 -3.61
N VAL A 171 -11.01 -21.76 -3.33
CA VAL A 171 -10.14 -21.38 -2.19
C VAL A 171 -10.80 -21.75 -0.86
N LEU A 172 -12.09 -21.46 -0.70
CA LEU A 172 -12.79 -21.79 0.54
C LEU A 172 -12.93 -23.29 0.74
N GLU A 173 -13.14 -24.06 -0.33
CA GLU A 173 -13.15 -25.51 -0.27
C GLU A 173 -11.77 -26.07 0.11
N ASP A 174 -10.68 -25.60 -0.49
CA ASP A 174 -9.30 -26.01 -0.14
C ASP A 174 -9.00 -25.73 1.34
N MET A 175 -9.40 -24.55 1.84
CA MET A 175 -9.19 -24.19 3.25
C MET A 175 -9.97 -25.09 4.21
N VAL A 176 -11.24 -25.37 3.92
CA VAL A 176 -12.08 -26.26 4.74
C VAL A 176 -11.55 -27.70 4.69
N HIS A 177 -11.18 -28.19 3.50
CA HIS A 177 -10.60 -29.51 3.33
C HIS A 177 -9.27 -29.65 4.09
N GLY A 178 -8.38 -28.67 3.94
CA GLY A 178 -7.10 -28.65 4.64
C GLY A 178 -7.25 -28.55 6.17
N ALA A 179 -8.27 -27.85 6.69
CA ALA A 179 -8.58 -27.85 8.12
C ALA A 179 -9.04 -29.23 8.61
N LYS A 180 -9.94 -29.90 7.87
CA LYS A 180 -10.39 -31.26 8.20
C LYS A 180 -9.24 -32.26 8.25
N GLN A 181 -8.28 -32.17 7.32
CA GLN A 181 -7.08 -33.02 7.33
C GLN A 181 -6.21 -32.84 8.59
N ARG A 182 -6.28 -31.67 9.25
CA ARG A 182 -5.60 -31.38 10.52
C ARG A 182 -6.47 -31.63 11.77
N ASN A 183 -7.64 -32.26 11.61
CA ASN A 183 -8.65 -32.41 12.67
C ASN A 183 -9.15 -31.06 13.25
N GLU A 184 -9.09 -29.99 12.45
CA GLU A 184 -9.66 -28.68 12.78
C GLU A 184 -11.01 -28.51 12.09
N THR A 185 -11.96 -27.84 12.74
CA THR A 185 -13.23 -27.45 12.12
C THR A 185 -13.23 -25.94 11.85
N ILE A 186 -13.32 -25.57 10.57
CA ILE A 186 -13.55 -24.19 10.17
C ILE A 186 -14.84 -24.12 9.36
N THR A 187 -15.67 -23.13 9.66
CA THR A 187 -16.83 -22.83 8.81
C THR A 187 -16.38 -22.11 7.55
N ARG A 188 -17.20 -22.17 6.49
CA ARG A 188 -16.93 -21.46 5.24
C ARG A 188 -16.86 -19.93 5.44
N SER A 189 -17.67 -19.38 6.35
CA SER A 189 -17.62 -17.96 6.71
C SER A 189 -16.31 -17.58 7.44
N ALA A 190 -15.82 -18.42 8.35
CA ALA A 190 -14.53 -18.22 9.01
C ALA A 190 -13.36 -18.32 8.02
N ALA A 191 -13.42 -19.27 7.07
CA ALA A 191 -12.45 -19.39 5.99
C ALA A 191 -12.42 -18.11 5.14
N ARG A 192 -13.60 -17.59 4.78
CA ARG A 192 -13.73 -16.34 4.00
C ARG A 192 -13.17 -15.13 4.75
N ALA A 193 -13.51 -14.98 6.03
CA ALA A 193 -12.98 -13.89 6.85
C ALA A 193 -11.44 -13.94 6.94
N ARG A 194 -10.88 -15.14 7.09
CA ARG A 194 -9.43 -15.37 7.14
C ARG A 194 -8.74 -15.01 5.82
N GLU A 195 -9.30 -15.42 4.69
CA GLU A 195 -8.74 -15.12 3.38
C GLU A 195 -8.86 -13.63 3.03
N LEU A 196 -10.01 -12.99 3.30
CA LEU A 196 -10.17 -11.54 3.16
C LEU A 196 -9.15 -10.76 4.01
N GLY A 197 -8.89 -11.21 5.24
CA GLY A 197 -7.85 -10.64 6.09
C GLY A 197 -6.46 -10.78 5.49
N SER A 198 -6.16 -11.92 4.85
CA SER A 198 -4.89 -12.15 4.15
C SER A 198 -4.73 -11.24 2.92
N ILE A 199 -5.79 -11.08 2.13
CA ILE A 199 -5.79 -10.18 0.95
C ILE A 199 -5.54 -8.75 1.40
N LEU A 200 -6.24 -8.27 2.44
CA LEU A 200 -6.02 -6.94 2.99
C LEU A 200 -4.58 -6.78 3.53
N ALA A 201 -4.07 -7.74 4.29
CA ALA A 201 -2.70 -7.69 4.82
C ALA A 201 -1.65 -7.62 3.70
N ASN A 202 -1.85 -8.38 2.62
CA ASN A 202 -0.98 -8.31 1.44
C ASN A 202 -1.06 -6.95 0.75
N GLU A 203 -2.25 -6.36 0.61
CA GLU A 203 -2.37 -5.04 -0.01
C GLU A 203 -1.76 -3.94 0.85
N LEU A 204 -1.90 -4.02 2.19
CA LEU A 204 -1.20 -3.12 3.11
C LEU A 204 0.32 -3.24 2.98
N ARG A 205 0.84 -4.46 2.87
CA ARG A 205 2.27 -4.69 2.63
C ARG A 205 2.70 -4.07 1.30
N ARG A 206 1.98 -4.30 0.21
CA ARG A 206 2.28 -3.70 -1.10
C ARG A 206 2.24 -2.16 -1.06
N SER A 207 1.27 -1.60 -0.34
CA SER A 207 1.18 -0.16 -0.11
C SER A 207 2.39 0.38 0.65
N LEU A 208 2.82 -0.30 1.71
CA LEU A 208 4.04 0.03 2.44
C LEU A 208 5.28 -0.09 1.57
N GLU A 209 5.42 -1.14 0.75
CA GLU A 209 6.53 -1.32 -0.19
C GLU A 209 6.60 -0.16 -1.21
N ARG A 210 5.45 0.23 -1.80
CA ARG A 210 5.37 1.40 -2.68
C ARG A 210 5.80 2.67 -1.96
N LEU A 211 5.32 2.86 -0.73
CA LEU A 211 5.66 4.02 0.09
C LEU A 211 7.16 4.04 0.42
N ILE A 212 7.75 2.91 0.78
CA ILE A 212 9.20 2.76 1.03
C ILE A 212 9.99 3.11 -0.23
N ALA A 213 9.61 2.55 -1.39
CA ALA A 213 10.27 2.81 -2.66
C ALA A 213 10.18 4.30 -3.06
N ALA A 214 9.01 4.92 -2.89
CA ALA A 214 8.82 6.35 -3.16
C ALA A 214 9.71 7.21 -2.25
N ARG A 215 9.80 6.87 -0.97
CA ARG A 215 10.62 7.58 0.02
C ARG A 215 12.12 7.39 -0.23
N ALA A 216 12.54 6.21 -0.66
CA ALA A 216 13.91 5.95 -1.09
C ALA A 216 14.28 6.81 -2.29
N ARG A 217 13.45 6.87 -3.33
CA ARG A 217 13.66 7.76 -4.49
C ARG A 217 13.79 9.23 -4.09
N LEU A 218 12.92 9.70 -3.20
CA LEU A 218 13.01 11.08 -2.69
C LEU A 218 14.32 11.36 -1.94
N LEU A 219 14.85 10.37 -1.20
CA LEU A 219 16.14 10.49 -0.54
C LEU A 219 17.29 10.57 -1.58
N GLU A 220 17.29 9.69 -2.57
CA GLU A 220 18.30 9.68 -3.64
C GLU A 220 18.30 10.99 -4.43
N GLU A 221 17.12 11.49 -4.80
CA GLU A 221 16.97 12.79 -5.43
C GLU A 221 17.48 13.94 -4.55
N ALA A 222 17.21 13.87 -3.23
CA ALA A 222 17.69 14.87 -2.29
C ALA A 222 19.22 14.87 -2.28
N LEU A 223 19.84 13.71 -2.03
CA LEU A 223 21.30 13.57 -1.99
C LEU A 223 21.96 14.01 -3.30
N GLY A 224 21.41 13.60 -4.45
CA GLY A 224 21.89 14.02 -5.77
C GLY A 224 21.79 15.53 -5.99
N SER A 225 20.71 16.18 -5.55
CA SER A 225 20.53 17.63 -5.69
C SER A 225 21.47 18.46 -4.79
N LEU A 226 21.96 17.87 -3.70
CA LEU A 226 22.89 18.52 -2.79
C LEU A 226 24.32 18.57 -3.35
N GLY A 227 24.67 17.69 -4.29
CA GLY A 227 26.03 17.63 -4.85
C GLY A 227 27.08 17.37 -3.78
N LEU A 228 26.79 16.43 -2.88
CA LEU A 228 27.69 16.03 -1.79
C LEU A 228 28.93 15.33 -2.37
N ASP A 229 30.08 15.50 -1.71
CA ASP A 229 31.20 14.59 -1.95
C ASP A 229 30.86 13.18 -1.41
N PRO A 230 31.47 12.11 -1.97
CA PRO A 230 31.15 10.74 -1.59
C PRO A 230 31.33 10.42 -0.10
N GLU A 231 32.28 11.08 0.59
CA GLU A 231 32.52 10.84 2.01
C GLU A 231 31.39 11.41 2.88
N ARG A 232 30.96 12.66 2.61
CA ARG A 232 29.82 13.28 3.28
C ARG A 232 28.52 12.57 2.98
N GLU A 233 28.28 12.20 1.73
CA GLU A 233 27.09 11.44 1.35
C GLU A 233 27.03 10.11 2.13
N GLY A 234 28.14 9.37 2.16
CA GLY A 234 28.24 8.14 2.95
C GLY A 234 28.00 8.38 4.44
N LYS A 235 28.49 9.50 5.00
CA LYS A 235 28.24 9.87 6.39
C LYS A 235 26.77 10.16 6.65
N VAL A 236 26.10 10.93 5.79
CA VAL A 236 24.67 11.22 5.90
C VAL A 236 23.84 9.94 5.80
N ARG A 237 24.15 9.05 4.85
CA ARG A 237 23.50 7.75 4.71
C ARG A 237 23.62 6.91 5.97
N ARG A 238 24.82 6.82 6.57
CA ARG A 238 25.04 6.11 7.83
C ARG A 238 24.19 6.69 8.97
N MET A 239 24.14 8.01 9.12
CA MET A 239 23.31 8.64 10.16
C MET A 239 21.81 8.29 10.02
N ILE A 240 21.31 8.28 8.79
CA ILE A 240 19.91 7.92 8.52
C ILE A 240 19.67 6.44 8.82
N ALA A 241 20.58 5.56 8.38
CA ALA A 241 20.49 4.13 8.63
C ALA A 241 20.55 3.79 10.13
N GLU A 242 21.50 4.35 10.88
CA GLU A 242 21.61 4.17 12.33
C GLU A 242 20.36 4.68 13.07
N PHE A 243 19.79 5.79 12.61
CA PHE A 243 18.57 6.33 13.21
C PHE A 243 17.36 5.44 12.92
N ALA A 244 17.26 4.87 11.72
CA ALA A 244 16.26 3.84 11.40
C ALA A 244 16.44 2.63 12.30
N GLU A 245 17.60 2.01 12.30
CA GLU A 245 17.91 0.85 13.15
C GLU A 245 17.53 1.09 14.62
N ARG A 246 17.88 2.26 15.16
CA ARG A 246 17.62 2.59 16.58
C ARG A 246 16.15 2.80 16.91
N TYR A 247 15.40 3.51 16.06
CA TYR A 247 14.06 3.98 16.42
C TYR A 247 12.93 3.27 15.69
N GLY A 248 13.21 2.46 14.68
CA GLY A 248 12.13 1.89 13.90
C GLY A 248 11.37 2.97 13.12
N GLY A 249 10.13 2.63 12.75
CA GLY A 249 9.10 3.62 12.46
C GLY A 249 8.48 4.26 13.71
N GLN A 250 9.13 4.22 14.88
CA GLN A 250 8.60 4.76 16.15
C GLN A 250 9.31 6.04 16.62
N ALA A 251 10.16 6.64 15.79
CA ALA A 251 10.86 7.88 16.13
C ALA A 251 9.88 9.03 16.43
N THR A 252 10.03 9.70 17.56
CA THR A 252 9.23 10.89 17.91
C THR A 252 9.56 12.08 17.01
N ALA A 253 8.66 13.07 16.93
CA ALA A 253 8.92 14.32 16.22
C ALA A 253 10.15 15.07 16.75
N ALA A 254 10.51 14.94 18.03
CA ALA A 254 11.73 15.54 18.56
C ALA A 254 12.99 14.82 18.03
N GLN A 255 13.00 13.49 18.03
CA GLN A 255 14.12 12.68 17.54
C GLN A 255 14.36 12.90 16.04
N ARG A 256 13.29 12.94 15.24
CA ARG A 256 13.40 13.22 13.80
C ARG A 256 13.99 14.61 13.53
N ARG A 257 13.71 15.60 14.39
CA ARG A 257 14.22 16.97 14.28
C ARG A 257 15.70 16.99 14.62
N ASP A 258 16.08 16.26 15.65
CA ASP A 258 17.46 16.13 16.07
C ASP A 258 18.31 15.48 14.98
N LEU A 259 17.85 14.38 14.37
CA LEU A 259 18.52 13.80 13.19
C LEU A 259 18.66 14.83 12.08
N ALA A 260 17.58 15.58 11.79
CA ALA A 260 17.60 16.60 10.76
C ALA A 260 18.64 17.69 10.99
N LEU A 261 18.74 18.20 12.22
CA LEU A 261 19.73 19.19 12.60
C LEU A 261 21.15 18.62 12.57
N ARG A 262 21.33 17.36 12.96
CA ARG A 262 22.63 16.67 12.87
C ARG A 262 23.08 16.54 11.42
N VAL A 263 22.23 16.03 10.54
CA VAL A 263 22.52 15.95 9.09
C VAL A 263 22.82 17.34 8.53
N PHE A 264 22.01 18.35 8.85
CA PHE A 264 22.22 19.72 8.33
C PHE A 264 23.55 20.33 8.78
N ARG A 265 24.02 20.04 10.00
CA ARG A 265 25.32 20.53 10.51
C ARG A 265 26.52 19.89 9.83
N GLU A 266 26.35 18.71 9.25
CA GLU A 266 27.40 18.02 8.47
C GLU A 266 27.56 18.58 7.06
N LEU A 267 26.55 19.32 6.59
CA LEU A 267 26.57 20.02 5.31
C LEU A 267 27.39 21.31 5.42
N SER A 268 28.17 21.61 4.38
CA SER A 268 28.78 22.92 4.16
C SER A 268 27.71 24.01 3.97
N ARG A 269 28.09 25.29 4.08
CA ARG A 269 27.14 26.41 3.93
C ARG A 269 26.43 26.43 2.59
N GLU A 270 27.11 26.04 1.51
CA GLU A 270 26.52 25.98 0.18
C GLU A 270 25.54 24.82 0.05
N GLU A 271 25.91 23.64 0.54
CA GLU A 271 25.02 22.46 0.60
C GLU A 271 23.80 22.73 1.48
N GLN A 272 23.97 23.43 2.60
CA GLN A 272 22.87 23.90 3.46
C GLN A 272 21.91 24.82 2.71
N ALA A 273 22.42 25.76 1.91
CA ALA A 273 21.59 26.64 1.10
C ALA A 273 20.82 25.86 0.02
N ARG A 274 21.47 24.86 -0.63
CA ARG A 274 20.82 23.96 -1.58
C ARG A 274 19.74 23.10 -0.90
N ALA A 275 20.03 22.54 0.27
CA ALA A 275 19.08 21.77 1.06
C ALA A 275 17.84 22.59 1.42
N LEU A 276 18.03 23.81 1.93
CA LEU A 276 16.91 24.71 2.25
C LEU A 276 16.08 25.04 1.02
N ARG A 277 16.73 25.31 -0.13
CA ARG A 277 16.03 25.58 -1.38
C ARG A 277 15.19 24.39 -1.83
N TRP A 278 15.79 23.20 -1.86
CA TRP A 278 15.10 21.96 -2.23
C TRP A 278 13.88 21.68 -1.35
N VAL A 279 14.00 21.93 -0.04
CA VAL A 279 12.88 21.81 0.91
C VAL A 279 11.79 22.83 0.61
N LEU A 280 12.15 24.09 0.34
CA LEU A 280 11.18 25.16 0.06
C LEU A 280 10.43 24.95 -1.25
N GLU A 281 11.11 24.50 -2.31
CA GLU A 281 10.51 24.23 -3.63
C GLU A 281 9.54 23.05 -3.60
N ARG A 282 9.81 22.03 -2.77
CA ARG A 282 8.95 20.85 -2.64
C ARG A 282 7.90 20.98 -1.55
N SER A 283 7.96 22.05 -0.76
CA SER A 283 6.90 22.34 0.21
C SER A 283 5.62 22.60 -0.56
N PRO A 284 4.56 21.76 -0.40
CA PRO A 284 3.25 22.20 -0.86
C PRO A 284 3.02 23.51 -0.12
N VAL A 285 2.99 24.60 -0.87
CA VAL A 285 2.55 25.89 -0.34
C VAL A 285 1.14 25.61 0.09
N ASN A 286 0.93 25.35 1.39
CA ASN A 286 -0.41 25.36 1.95
C ASN A 286 -0.94 26.75 1.59
N PRO A 287 -1.93 26.87 0.69
CA PRO A 287 -2.43 28.16 0.30
C PRO A 287 -2.85 28.88 1.59
N PRO A 288 -2.28 30.06 1.89
CA PRO A 288 -2.73 30.84 3.02
C PRO A 288 -4.20 31.21 2.72
N GLY A 289 -5.15 30.60 3.42
CA GLY A 289 -6.58 30.91 3.23
C GLY A 289 -7.47 29.76 2.75
N GLY A 290 -7.21 28.53 3.19
CA GLY A 290 -8.32 27.61 3.47
C GLY A 290 -8.99 27.96 4.79
N ASP A 291 -9.35 29.23 4.98
CA ASP A 291 -10.17 29.65 6.11
C ASP A 291 -11.49 28.90 5.96
N GLY A 292 -11.65 27.88 6.79
CA GLY A 292 -12.94 27.33 7.15
C GLY A 292 -13.74 28.39 7.88
N ASP A 293 -14.10 29.46 7.16
CA ASP A 293 -15.32 30.23 7.38
C ASP A 293 -16.50 29.36 6.96
N SER A 294 -16.56 28.17 7.56
CA SER A 294 -17.79 27.44 7.78
C SER A 294 -18.55 28.28 8.79
N MET A 295 -19.18 29.33 8.27
CA MET A 295 -20.34 29.98 8.84
C MET A 295 -21.17 28.90 9.52
N SER A 296 -21.04 28.89 10.84
CA SER A 296 -22.02 28.32 11.73
C SER A 296 -23.29 29.12 11.47
N GLY A 297 -24.07 28.69 10.47
CA GLY A 297 -25.43 29.16 10.28
C GLY A 297 -26.20 28.88 11.57
N PRO A 298 -27.07 29.81 12.01
CA PRO A 298 -27.81 29.63 13.24
C PRO A 298 -28.69 28.38 13.13
N VAL A 299 -28.58 27.51 14.13
CA VAL A 299 -29.51 26.42 14.37
C VAL A 299 -30.92 27.02 14.43
N GLY A 300 -31.72 26.77 13.41
CA GLY A 300 -33.13 27.16 13.37
C GLY A 300 -33.91 26.50 14.52
N PRO A 301 -34.99 27.12 15.00
CA PRO A 301 -35.78 26.60 16.11
C PRO A 301 -36.46 25.29 15.69
N GLY A 302 -36.35 24.27 16.56
CA GLY A 302 -36.93 22.96 16.34
C GLY A 302 -38.47 22.94 16.25
N PRO A 303 -39.04 21.85 15.71
CA PRO A 303 -40.48 21.71 15.53
C PRO A 303 -41.19 21.62 16.89
N MET A 304 -42.20 22.47 17.07
CA MET A 304 -43.12 22.40 18.20
C MET A 304 -43.90 21.08 18.17
N MET A 305 -43.84 20.34 19.28
CA MET A 305 -44.79 19.27 19.59
C MET A 305 -46.19 19.85 19.75
N SER A 306 -47.08 19.54 18.82
CA SER A 306 -48.52 19.64 19.02
C SER A 306 -48.95 18.56 20.02
N LYS A 307 -49.53 18.98 21.15
CA LYS A 307 -50.30 18.10 22.04
C LYS A 307 -51.59 17.68 21.33
N PRO A 308 -52.06 16.43 21.51
CA PRO A 308 -53.43 16.07 21.17
C PRO A 308 -54.39 16.46 22.32
N ASP A 309 -55.61 16.83 21.94
CA ASP A 309 -56.79 16.92 22.80
C ASP A 309 -57.30 15.51 23.18
#